data_AF-A0A355HC12-F1
#
_entry.id   AF-A0A355HC12-F1
#
_cell.length_a   1.000
_cell.length_b   1.000
_cell.length_c   1.000
_cell.angle_alpha   90.00
_cell.angle_beta   90.00
_cell.angle_gamma   90.00
#
_symmetry.space_group_name_H-M   'P 1'
#
loop_
_entity.id
_entity.type
_entity.pdbx_description
1 polymer ?
#
loop_
_entity_poly.entity_id
_entity_poly.type
_entity_poly.pdbx_seq_one_letter_code
_entity_poly.pdbx_strand_id
1 'polypeptide(L)'
;MADLDATQDTKEYYLDIPQKSEAFYLKGSNALGWGMQNRLARIFNPETGRTVMLAFDHGYFQGATTGLERIDVNIMPLAPFADTLMLTRGILRSVVPPSMTQAIVMRASGGTSMLKELSNEAIAVDIEDSIRMNVAAMAVQVFIGGEH
;
A
#
# COMPACT_ATOMS: atom_id res chain seq x y z
N MET A 1 -13.54 60.36 -11.32
CA MET A 1 -13.70 59.55 -10.10
C MET A 1 -14.05 58.17 -10.59
N ALA A 2 -13.10 57.23 -10.59
CA ALA A 2 -13.35 55.89 -11.11
C ALA A 2 -14.37 55.19 -10.19
N ASP A 3 -15.33 54.49 -10.81
CA ASP A 3 -16.37 53.69 -10.17
C ASP A 3 -15.87 52.98 -8.91
N LEU A 4 -16.24 53.52 -7.74
CA LEU A 4 -16.14 52.84 -6.45
C LEU A 4 -17.40 52.03 -6.14
N ASP A 5 -18.44 52.16 -6.97
CA ASP A 5 -19.78 51.58 -6.73
C ASP A 5 -19.96 50.16 -7.30
N ALA A 6 -18.90 49.56 -7.86
CA ALA A 6 -18.96 48.26 -8.52
C ALA A 6 -17.99 47.19 -7.96
N THR A 7 -17.47 47.36 -6.73
CA THR A 7 -16.88 46.21 -6.02
C THR A 7 -18.02 45.34 -5.48
N GLN A 8 -18.60 44.52 -6.35
CA GLN A 8 -19.37 43.36 -5.91
C GLN A 8 -18.50 42.58 -4.94
N ASP A 9 -18.99 42.36 -3.72
CA ASP A 9 -18.33 41.51 -2.74
C ASP A 9 -18.44 40.06 -3.24
N THR A 10 -17.49 39.63 -4.08
CA THR A 10 -17.52 38.34 -4.79
C THR A 10 -17.11 37.16 -3.91
N LYS A 11 -16.89 37.39 -2.61
CA LYS A 11 -16.38 36.38 -1.68
C LYS A 11 -17.48 35.94 -0.72
N GLU A 12 -17.89 34.70 -0.88
CA GLU A 12 -18.80 34.02 0.03
C GLU A 12 -18.00 33.05 0.92
N TYR A 13 -17.95 33.34 2.23
CA TYR A 13 -17.15 32.59 3.19
C TYR A 13 -17.95 31.56 4.01
N TYR A 14 -19.26 31.42 3.76
CA TYR A 14 -20.15 30.48 4.46
C TYR A 14 -20.04 30.54 6.00
N LEU A 15 -20.10 31.75 6.56
CA LEU A 15 -19.85 32.02 8.00
C LEU A 15 -20.85 31.32 8.95
N ASP A 16 -21.98 30.88 8.41
CA ASP A 16 -23.04 30.13 9.08
C ASP A 16 -22.81 28.60 9.05
N ILE A 17 -21.85 28.11 8.26
CA ILE A 17 -21.52 26.69 8.14
C ILE A 17 -20.20 26.41 8.88
N PRO A 18 -20.24 25.80 10.08
CA PRO A 18 -19.02 25.46 10.80
C PRO A 18 -18.25 24.33 10.07
N GLN A 19 -16.93 24.48 9.98
CA GLN A 19 -16.06 23.39 9.54
C GLN A 19 -16.14 22.22 10.54
N LYS A 20 -16.27 21.00 10.01
CA LYS A 20 -16.29 19.76 10.80
C LYS A 20 -15.05 18.93 10.51
N SER A 21 -14.62 18.14 11.49
CA SER A 21 -13.62 17.09 11.31
C SER A 21 -14.28 15.74 11.47
N GLU A 22 -13.95 14.82 10.57
CA GLU A 22 -14.46 13.46 10.61
C GLU A 22 -13.40 12.51 11.16
N ALA A 23 -13.84 11.54 11.96
CA ALA A 23 -12.96 10.49 12.44
C ALA A 23 -12.61 9.55 11.27
N PHE A 24 -11.35 9.11 11.20
CA PHE A 24 -10.95 8.11 10.21
C PHE A 24 -11.66 6.76 10.51
N TYR A 25 -12.26 6.19 9.47
CA TYR A 25 -13.18 5.04 9.56
C TYR A 25 -12.51 3.73 10.00
N LEU A 26 -11.20 3.58 9.78
CA LEU A 26 -10.51 2.31 9.94
C LEU A 26 -10.23 2.01 11.43
N LYS A 27 -10.59 0.80 11.85
CA LYS A 27 -10.43 0.31 13.23
C LYS A 27 -9.01 0.57 13.77
N GLY A 28 -8.92 1.23 14.92
CA GLY A 28 -7.65 1.49 15.61
C GLY A 28 -6.73 2.51 14.94
N SER A 29 -7.18 3.19 13.87
CA SER A 29 -6.35 4.07 13.04
C SER A 29 -6.77 5.55 13.08
N ASN A 30 -7.64 5.94 14.00
CA ASN A 30 -8.22 7.28 14.09
C ASN A 30 -7.29 8.36 14.66
N ALA A 31 -6.16 7.98 15.24
CA ALA A 31 -5.16 8.89 15.82
C ALA A 31 -3.82 8.90 15.06
N LEU A 32 -3.79 8.37 13.83
CA LEU A 32 -2.60 8.37 12.98
C LEU A 32 -2.50 9.67 12.19
N GLY A 33 -1.29 10.06 11.79
CA GLY A 33 -1.09 11.21 10.90
C GLY A 33 -1.73 10.99 9.53
N TRP A 34 -2.10 12.08 8.85
CA TRP A 34 -2.83 12.05 7.57
C TRP A 34 -2.17 11.13 6.53
N GLY A 35 -0.85 11.19 6.37
CA GLY A 35 -0.14 10.36 5.38
C GLY A 35 -0.16 8.86 5.68
N MET A 36 -0.33 8.46 6.93
CA MET A 36 -0.51 7.05 7.30
C MET A 36 -1.96 6.61 7.09
N GLN A 37 -2.92 7.45 7.47
CA GLN A 37 -4.35 7.21 7.18
C GLN A 37 -4.60 7.11 5.67
N ASN A 38 -3.97 7.96 4.85
CA ASN A 38 -4.07 7.90 3.39
C ASN A 38 -3.51 6.60 2.81
N ARG A 39 -2.34 6.13 3.27
CA ARG A 39 -1.78 4.84 2.83
C ARG A 39 -2.71 3.68 3.20
N LEU A 40 -3.27 3.70 4.41
CA LEU A 40 -4.25 2.70 4.85
C LEU A 40 -5.53 2.75 4.01
N ALA A 41 -6.00 3.95 3.63
CA ALA A 41 -7.21 4.11 2.81
C ALA A 41 -7.06 3.63 1.36
N ARG A 42 -5.82 3.51 0.88
CA ARG A 42 -5.53 2.87 -0.42
C ARG A 42 -5.49 1.34 -0.32
N ILE A 43 -5.26 0.78 0.87
CA ILE A 43 -5.28 -0.66 1.13
C ILE A 43 -6.71 -1.12 1.44
N PHE A 44 -7.38 -0.44 2.37
CA PHE A 44 -8.73 -0.74 2.83
C PHE A 44 -9.72 0.24 2.23
N ASN A 45 -10.64 -0.25 1.40
CA ASN A 45 -11.65 0.55 0.73
C ASN A 45 -12.43 1.43 1.76
N PRO A 46 -12.51 2.76 1.57
CA PRO A 46 -13.15 3.68 2.52
C PRO A 46 -14.64 3.46 2.76
N GLU A 47 -15.36 2.90 1.79
CA GLU A 47 -16.80 2.64 1.90
C GLU A 47 -17.07 1.36 2.71
N THR A 48 -16.23 0.33 2.52
CA THR A 48 -16.47 -0.99 3.12
C THR A 48 -15.60 -1.29 4.34
N GLY A 49 -14.49 -0.56 4.52
CA GLY A 49 -13.48 -0.82 5.54
C GLY A 49 -12.69 -2.12 5.34
N ARG A 50 -12.76 -2.73 4.14
CA ARG A 50 -12.21 -4.06 3.82
C ARG A 50 -11.26 -3.99 2.63
N THR A 51 -10.53 -5.08 2.39
CA THR A 51 -9.59 -5.21 1.28
C THR A 51 -9.59 -6.63 0.72
N VAL A 52 -9.43 -6.75 -0.59
CA VAL A 52 -9.02 -7.98 -1.29
C VAL A 52 -7.59 -7.77 -1.77
N MET A 53 -6.66 -8.40 -1.07
CA MET A 53 -5.23 -8.34 -1.36
C MET A 53 -4.78 -9.54 -2.19
N LEU A 54 -4.18 -9.29 -3.34
CA LEU A 54 -3.56 -10.33 -4.18
C LEU A 54 -2.08 -10.46 -3.83
N ALA A 55 -1.71 -11.56 -3.17
CA ALA A 55 -0.34 -11.85 -2.76
C ALA A 55 0.37 -12.81 -3.73
N PHE A 56 1.56 -12.43 -4.18
CA PHE A 56 2.41 -13.23 -5.07
C PHE A 56 3.90 -13.01 -4.77
N ASP A 57 4.22 -12.79 -3.49
CA ASP A 57 5.58 -12.65 -2.98
C ASP A 57 6.29 -13.99 -2.71
N HIS A 58 5.58 -15.12 -2.70
CA HIS A 58 6.05 -16.48 -2.36
C HIS A 58 7.46 -16.84 -2.87
N GLY A 59 7.81 -16.39 -4.08
CA GLY A 59 9.12 -16.66 -4.67
C GLY A 59 10.31 -16.10 -3.87
N TYR A 60 10.10 -15.21 -2.88
CA TYR A 60 11.16 -14.67 -2.05
C TYR A 60 11.99 -15.75 -1.33
N PHE A 61 11.41 -16.92 -1.05
CA PHE A 61 12.09 -18.07 -0.45
C PHE A 61 11.83 -19.41 -1.17
N GLN A 62 10.79 -19.47 -2.02
CA GLN A 62 10.40 -20.69 -2.75
C GLN A 62 10.92 -20.75 -4.19
N GLY A 63 11.42 -19.63 -4.76
CA GLY A 63 11.72 -19.56 -6.18
C GLY A 63 10.46 -19.56 -7.07
N ALA A 64 10.54 -20.20 -8.24
CA ALA A 64 9.41 -20.27 -9.18
C ALA A 64 8.37 -21.31 -8.74
N THR A 65 7.57 -20.97 -7.73
CA THR A 65 6.47 -21.80 -7.24
C THR A 65 5.33 -21.91 -8.27
N THR A 66 4.52 -22.96 -8.17
CA THR A 66 3.47 -23.28 -9.14
C THR A 66 2.50 -22.11 -9.34
N GLY A 67 2.28 -21.72 -10.60
CA GLY A 67 1.43 -20.60 -10.99
C GLY A 67 2.13 -19.23 -11.02
N LEU A 68 3.30 -19.10 -10.40
CA LEU A 68 4.11 -17.87 -10.37
C LEU A 68 5.35 -17.93 -11.27
N GLU A 69 5.44 -18.92 -12.16
CA GLU A 69 6.57 -19.07 -13.09
C GLU A 69 6.65 -17.88 -14.07
N ARG A 70 5.48 -17.32 -14.42
CA ARG A 70 5.31 -16.18 -15.33
C ARG A 70 4.29 -15.19 -14.78
N ILE A 71 4.70 -14.40 -13.80
CA ILE A 71 3.86 -13.37 -13.15
C ILE A 71 3.30 -12.38 -14.19
N ASP A 72 4.12 -12.00 -15.18
CA ASP A 72 3.75 -11.14 -16.29
C ASP A 72 2.57 -11.67 -17.12
N VAL A 73 2.43 -13.00 -17.21
CA VAL A 73 1.37 -13.66 -18.00
C VAL A 73 0.19 -14.09 -17.13
N ASN A 74 0.47 -14.76 -16.01
CA ASN A 74 -0.56 -15.47 -15.24
C ASN A 74 -1.18 -14.60 -14.14
N ILE A 75 -0.44 -13.61 -13.63
CA ILE A 75 -0.84 -12.82 -12.46
C ILE A 75 -1.25 -11.41 -12.85
N MET A 76 -0.53 -10.78 -13.79
CA MET A 76 -0.85 -9.40 -14.18
C MET A 76 -2.28 -9.20 -14.71
N PRO A 77 -2.91 -10.14 -15.44
CA PRO A 77 -4.32 -10.02 -15.82
C PRO A 77 -5.28 -10.02 -14.62
N LEU A 78 -4.88 -10.59 -13.49
CA LEU A 78 -5.68 -10.65 -12.26
C LEU A 78 -5.52 -9.38 -11.43
N ALA A 79 -4.38 -8.71 -11.56
CA ALA A 79 -4.04 -7.55 -10.74
C ALA A 79 -5.17 -6.51 -10.72
N PRO A 80 -5.77 -6.05 -11.84
CA PRO A 80 -6.85 -5.03 -11.83
C PRO A 80 -8.09 -5.35 -10.99
N PHE A 81 -8.30 -6.62 -10.62
CA PHE A 81 -9.44 -7.05 -9.80
C PHE A 81 -9.14 -7.07 -8.29
N ALA A 82 -7.91 -6.76 -7.89
CA ALA A 82 -7.50 -6.65 -6.49
C ALA A 82 -7.49 -5.19 -6.03
N ASP A 83 -7.84 -4.95 -4.77
CA ASP A 83 -7.73 -3.61 -4.18
C ASP A 83 -6.25 -3.21 -4.00
N THR A 84 -5.41 -4.20 -3.67
CA THR A 84 -3.98 -4.00 -3.35
C THR A 84 -3.17 -5.24 -3.71
N LEU A 85 -1.89 -5.04 -4.04
CA LEU A 85 -0.96 -6.09 -4.42
C LEU A 85 0.11 -6.27 -3.35
N MET A 86 0.45 -7.53 -3.02
CA MET A 86 1.55 -7.88 -2.12
C MET A 86 2.62 -8.68 -2.85
N LEU A 87 3.85 -8.15 -2.89
CA LEU A 87 4.94 -8.66 -3.73
C LEU A 87 6.31 -8.19 -3.23
N THR A 88 7.37 -8.68 -3.86
CA THR A 88 8.75 -8.24 -3.62
C THR A 88 9.13 -7.04 -4.49
N ARG A 89 10.17 -6.30 -4.07
CA ARG A 89 10.71 -5.16 -4.84
C ARG A 89 11.24 -5.56 -6.22
N GLY A 90 11.75 -6.80 -6.33
CA GLY A 90 12.26 -7.34 -7.59
C GLY A 90 11.13 -7.44 -8.60
N ILE A 91 10.06 -8.15 -8.24
CA ILE A 91 8.87 -8.30 -9.08
C ILE A 91 8.22 -6.95 -9.40
N LEU A 92 8.10 -6.06 -8.41
CA LEU A 92 7.50 -4.74 -8.62
C LEU A 92 8.22 -3.97 -9.73
N ARG A 93 9.56 -3.96 -9.73
CA ARG A 93 10.34 -3.20 -10.70
C ARG A 93 10.47 -3.89 -12.05
N SER A 94 10.42 -5.22 -12.09
CA SER A 94 10.72 -5.97 -13.31
C SER A 94 9.50 -6.29 -14.16
N VAL A 95 8.32 -6.52 -13.55
CA VAL A 95 7.14 -7.01 -14.30
C VAL A 95 5.86 -6.21 -14.07
N VAL A 96 5.73 -5.48 -12.95
CA VAL A 96 4.53 -4.67 -12.69
C VAL A 96 4.63 -3.35 -13.45
N PRO A 97 3.68 -3.02 -14.35
CA PRO A 97 3.71 -1.75 -15.08
C PRO A 97 3.55 -0.56 -14.11
N PRO A 98 4.39 0.49 -14.21
CA PRO A 98 4.31 1.66 -13.32
C PRO A 98 3.05 2.51 -13.55
N SER A 99 2.30 2.28 -14.62
CA SER A 99 0.97 2.88 -14.84
C SER A 99 -0.11 2.29 -13.94
N MET A 100 0.16 1.18 -13.26
CA MET A 100 -0.74 0.57 -12.28
C MET A 100 -0.73 1.37 -10.98
N THR A 101 -1.92 1.72 -10.48
CA THR A 101 -2.08 2.68 -9.36
C THR A 101 -2.48 2.04 -8.02
N GLN A 102 -2.72 0.73 -8.02
CA GLN A 102 -3.12 -0.03 -6.85
C GLN A 102 -2.09 0.09 -5.73
N ALA A 103 -2.56 0.02 -4.48
CA ALA A 103 -1.67 0.10 -3.34
C ALA A 103 -0.72 -1.11 -3.32
N ILE A 104 0.54 -0.85 -2.99
CA ILE A 104 1.56 -1.89 -2.88
C ILE A 104 1.86 -2.16 -1.41
N VAL A 105 1.79 -3.43 -1.03
CA VAL A 105 2.32 -3.97 0.22
C VAL A 105 3.61 -4.73 -0.09
N MET A 106 4.72 -4.26 0.45
CA MET A 106 6.05 -4.74 0.10
C MET A 106 6.49 -5.86 1.06
N ARG A 107 6.83 -7.04 0.54
CA ARG A 107 7.63 -8.02 1.26
C ARG A 107 8.98 -7.39 1.61
N ALA A 108 9.17 -7.11 2.89
CA ALA A 108 10.32 -6.40 3.43
C ALA A 108 11.22 -7.29 4.29
N SER A 109 10.88 -8.57 4.45
CA SER A 109 11.73 -9.60 5.08
C SER A 109 12.13 -10.68 4.07
N GLY A 110 13.17 -11.45 4.37
CA GLY A 110 13.68 -12.53 3.52
C GLY A 110 15.04 -13.05 4.00
N GLY A 111 15.82 -13.67 3.10
CA GLY A 111 17.13 -14.24 3.44
C GLY A 111 17.11 -15.72 3.80
N THR A 112 15.92 -16.29 4.01
CA THR A 112 15.70 -17.73 4.13
C THR A 112 15.40 -18.40 2.77
N SER A 113 15.36 -19.74 2.76
CA SER A 113 14.92 -20.55 1.62
C SER A 113 14.29 -21.86 2.12
N MET A 114 13.56 -22.55 1.25
CA MET A 114 13.00 -23.88 1.54
C MET A 114 14.04 -24.95 1.96
N LEU A 115 15.33 -24.69 1.77
CA LEU A 115 16.42 -25.63 2.07
C LEU A 115 16.99 -25.47 3.48
N LYS A 116 16.53 -24.47 4.24
CA LYS A 116 17.06 -24.09 5.56
C LYS A 116 15.91 -23.73 6.52
N GLU A 117 16.28 -23.32 7.72
CA GLU A 117 15.33 -22.90 8.74
C GLU A 117 14.53 -21.66 8.30
N LEU A 118 13.21 -21.78 8.28
CA LEU A 118 12.30 -20.78 7.73
C LEU A 118 12.22 -19.52 8.59
N SER A 119 12.38 -19.66 9.91
CA SER A 119 12.32 -18.52 10.83
C SER A 119 13.53 -17.60 10.74
N ASN A 120 14.63 -18.02 10.09
CA ASN A 120 15.86 -17.24 9.94
C ASN A 120 15.73 -16.16 8.86
N GLU A 121 14.84 -15.19 9.08
CA GLU A 121 14.66 -14.03 8.21
C GLU A 121 15.37 -12.78 8.72
N ALA A 122 15.77 -11.93 7.78
CA ALA A 122 16.28 -10.59 8.01
C ALA A 122 15.46 -9.58 7.20
N ILE A 123 15.67 -8.29 7.50
CA ILE A 123 15.12 -7.20 6.69
C ILE A 123 15.74 -7.24 5.29
N ALA A 124 14.90 -7.33 4.28
CA ALA A 124 15.26 -7.43 2.87
C ALA A 124 15.13 -6.11 2.11
N VAL A 125 14.40 -5.12 2.67
CA VAL A 125 14.14 -3.82 2.03
C VAL A 125 14.17 -2.71 3.08
N ASP A 126 15.01 -1.70 2.84
CA ASP A 126 15.08 -0.50 3.67
C ASP A 126 13.86 0.41 3.47
N ILE A 127 13.56 1.21 4.49
CA ILE A 127 12.45 2.17 4.46
C ILE A 127 12.63 3.18 3.32
N GLU A 128 13.86 3.64 3.06
CA GLU A 128 14.15 4.59 1.97
C GLU A 128 13.76 4.04 0.60
N ASP A 129 14.03 2.76 0.35
CA ASP A 129 13.67 2.10 -0.91
C ASP A 129 12.16 1.88 -1.01
N SER A 130 11.51 1.59 0.12
CA SER A 130 10.04 1.51 0.21
C SER A 130 9.37 2.85 -0.11
N ILE A 131 9.90 3.97 0.40
CA ILE A 131 9.44 5.32 0.08
C ILE A 131 9.64 5.60 -1.41
N ARG A 132 10.83 5.30 -1.96
CA ARG A 132 11.17 5.49 -3.37
C ARG A 132 10.21 4.76 -4.31
N MET A 133 9.69 3.61 -3.90
CA MET A 133 8.72 2.82 -4.67
C MET A 133 7.26 3.16 -4.37
N ASN A 134 6.96 4.21 -3.61
CA ASN A 134 5.60 4.61 -3.25
C ASN A 134 4.78 3.48 -2.57
N VAL A 135 5.43 2.69 -1.73
CA VAL A 135 4.81 1.58 -1.00
C VAL A 135 3.82 2.12 0.05
N ALA A 136 2.68 1.45 0.18
CA ALA A 136 1.64 1.79 1.15
C ALA A 136 1.90 1.14 2.52
N ALA A 137 2.41 -0.10 2.54
CA ALA A 137 2.81 -0.79 3.76
C ALA A 137 3.98 -1.75 3.52
N MET A 138 4.77 -2.01 4.55
CA MET A 138 5.82 -3.03 4.54
C MET A 138 5.32 -4.25 5.33
N ALA A 139 5.52 -5.44 4.78
CA ALA A 139 5.15 -6.72 5.38
C ALA A 139 6.41 -7.52 5.73
N VAL A 140 6.46 -8.01 6.95
CA VAL A 140 7.51 -8.89 7.48
C VAL A 140 6.88 -10.13 8.09
N GLN A 141 7.61 -11.25 8.11
CA GLN A 141 7.17 -12.42 8.85
C GLN A 141 7.48 -12.28 10.35
N VAL A 142 6.68 -12.96 11.17
CA VAL A 142 6.96 -13.17 12.59
C VAL A 142 6.71 -14.64 12.90
N PHE A 143 7.68 -15.31 13.52
CA PHE A 143 7.65 -16.75 13.77
C PHE A 143 7.58 -17.03 15.27
N ILE A 144 6.42 -16.83 15.88
CA ILE A 144 6.23 -17.15 17.31
C ILE A 144 6.39 -18.66 17.52
N GLY A 145 7.40 -19.04 18.32
CA GLY A 145 7.77 -20.44 18.53
C GLY A 145 8.72 -21.01 17.46
N GLY A 146 9.19 -20.18 16.51
CA GLY A 146 10.30 -20.51 15.62
C GLY A 146 11.64 -20.55 16.36
N GLU A 147 12.68 -21.03 15.68
CA GLU A 147 14.03 -21.08 16.23
C GLU A 147 14.64 -19.68 16.40
N HIS A 148 14.27 -18.74 15.53
CA HIS A 148 14.78 -17.37 15.48
C HIS A 148 13.70 -16.30 15.68
#